data_AF-A0A4Y2WJ76-F1
#
_entry.id   AF-A0A4Y2WJ76-F1
#
_cell.length_a   1.000
_cell.length_b   1.000
_cell.length_c   1.000
_cell.angle_alpha   90.00
_cell.angle_beta   90.00
_cell.angle_gamma   90.00
#
_symmetry.space_group_name_H-M   'P 1'
#
loop_
_entity.id
_entity.type
_entity.pdbx_description
1 polymer ?
#
loop_
_entity_poly.entity_id
_entity_poly.type
_entity_poly.pdbx_seq_one_letter_code
_entity_poly.pdbx_strand_id
1 'polypeptide(L)'
;MGLKIFFTVVKDKPVCLICNEAAAVFKEYNISRHFTSKHKNSNYEAMSEYERKQNVERLCKKLSGRQNFFKKVNTIQEAATHVSYIVAYNIAKNNKTLSDGKFVKQCMLQVCDVLCPDKKNNFQTVSLSRKTVTSRIEAIDKNLTSQLESKIGQFKFCSIAMDESTDINDTVQLVLFIRGVDENFEIT
;
A
#
# COMPACT_ATOMS: atom_id res chain seq x y z
N MET A 1 21.38 31.01 -21.76
CA MET A 1 20.58 31.28 -20.54
C MET A 1 21.02 30.28 -19.48
N GLY A 2 21.82 30.73 -18.52
CA GLY A 2 22.60 29.87 -17.62
C GLY A 2 21.76 29.22 -16.52
N LEU A 3 21.92 27.91 -16.36
CA LEU A 3 21.37 27.12 -15.25
C LEU A 3 22.04 27.52 -13.91
N LYS A 4 21.55 28.59 -13.29
CA LYS A 4 21.47 28.79 -11.84
C LYS A 4 20.20 28.01 -11.42
N ILE A 5 20.13 27.04 -10.52
CA ILE A 5 20.53 26.95 -9.11
C ILE A 5 20.52 25.45 -8.75
N PHE A 6 21.12 25.06 -7.62
CA PHE A 6 20.99 23.77 -6.92
C PHE A 6 19.54 23.40 -6.54
N PHE A 7 18.62 23.36 -7.50
CA PHE A 7 17.22 23.03 -7.32
C PHE A 7 16.81 21.93 -8.29
N THR A 8 15.85 21.13 -7.86
CA THR A 8 15.16 20.15 -8.71
C THR A 8 13.66 20.21 -8.44
N VAL A 9 12.87 19.52 -9.25
CA VAL A 9 11.41 19.43 -9.06
C VAL A 9 11.09 18.07 -8.45
N VAL A 10 10.37 18.07 -7.32
CA VAL A 10 9.87 16.87 -6.66
C VAL A 10 8.37 17.02 -6.44
N LYS A 11 7.55 16.16 -7.07
CA LYS A 11 6.07 16.22 -7.00
C LYS A 11 5.57 17.66 -7.25
N ASP A 12 6.01 18.24 -8.36
CA ASP A 12 5.65 19.59 -8.83
C ASP A 12 6.08 20.76 -7.93
N LYS A 13 6.94 20.51 -6.93
CA LYS A 13 7.51 21.54 -6.06
C LYS A 13 9.01 21.74 -6.32
N PRO A 14 9.50 23.00 -6.40
CA PRO A 14 10.93 23.28 -6.37
C PRO A 14 11.52 22.84 -5.04
N VAL A 15 12.56 22.02 -5.05
CA VAL A 15 13.30 21.59 -3.86
C VAL A 15 14.75 21.99 -4.00
N CYS A 16 15.29 22.69 -2.98
CA CYS A 16 16.71 22.99 -2.91
C CYS A 16 17.49 21.69 -2.63
N LEU A 17 18.45 21.36 -3.48
CA LEU A 17 19.31 20.17 -3.34
C LEU A 17 20.29 20.25 -2.17
N ILE A 18 20.53 21.45 -1.63
CA ILE A 18 21.49 21.67 -0.52
C ILE A 18 20.82 21.40 0.83
N CYS A 19 19.68 22.05 1.11
CA CYS A 19 18.96 21.91 2.39
C CYS A 19 17.71 21.03 2.32
N ASN A 20 17.30 20.57 1.14
CA ASN A 20 16.06 19.81 0.91
C ASN A 20 14.76 20.55 1.28
N GLU A 21 14.80 21.87 1.45
CA GLU A 21 13.61 22.69 1.65
C GLU A 21 12.89 22.93 0.31
N ALA A 22 11.55 22.86 0.33
CA ALA A 22 10.72 23.20 -0.82
C ALA A 22 10.48 24.71 -0.89
N ALA A 23 10.68 25.31 -2.07
CA ALA A 23 10.25 26.68 -2.32
C ALA A 23 8.76 26.69 -2.73
N ALA A 24 8.06 27.77 -2.40
CA ALA A 24 6.61 27.88 -2.62
C ALA A 24 6.22 27.85 -4.10
N VAL A 25 7.00 28.50 -4.97
CA VAL A 25 6.75 28.59 -6.41
C VAL A 25 8.07 28.60 -7.17
N PHE A 26 8.10 27.96 -8.34
CA PHE A 26 9.26 27.90 -9.25
C PHE A 26 9.46 29.24 -9.99
N LYS A 27 9.73 30.32 -9.24
CA LYS A 27 10.06 31.65 -9.76
C LYS A 27 11.51 31.97 -9.45
N GLU A 28 12.22 32.54 -10.42
CA GLU A 28 13.64 32.89 -10.30
C GLU A 28 13.93 33.76 -9.06
N TYR A 29 13.05 34.73 -8.76
CA TYR A 29 13.11 35.53 -7.54
C TYR A 29 13.08 34.67 -6.24
N ASN A 30 12.18 33.69 -6.15
CA ASN A 30 12.04 32.84 -4.97
C ASN A 30 13.27 31.94 -4.78
N ILE A 31 13.76 31.37 -5.87
CA ILE A 31 14.93 30.48 -5.86
C ILE A 31 16.19 31.28 -5.52
N SER A 32 16.36 32.46 -6.11
CA SER A 32 17.48 33.36 -5.84
C SER A 32 17.47 33.84 -4.39
N ARG A 33 16.31 34.31 -3.89
CA ARG A 33 16.15 34.73 -2.49
C ARG A 33 16.44 33.58 -1.53
N HIS A 34 15.96 32.36 -1.81
CA HIS A 34 16.27 31.19 -0.99
C HIS A 34 17.77 30.96 -0.93
N PHE A 35 18.43 30.94 -2.10
CA PHE A 35 19.86 30.69 -2.17
C PHE A 35 20.68 31.75 -1.43
N THR A 36 20.41 33.03 -1.67
CA THR A 36 21.13 34.13 -0.99
C THR A 36 20.81 34.24 0.50
N SER A 37 19.64 33.82 0.97
CA SER A 37 19.32 33.88 2.41
C SER A 37 19.79 32.66 3.20
N LYS A 38 19.74 31.46 2.61
CA LYS A 38 20.06 30.19 3.29
C LYS A 38 21.48 29.70 3.01
N HIS A 39 22.05 30.07 1.87
CA HIS A 39 23.33 29.55 1.38
C HIS A 39 24.34 30.67 1.05
N LYS A 40 24.16 31.89 1.57
CA LYS A 40 25.05 33.04 1.31
C LYS A 40 26.53 32.78 1.62
N ASN A 41 26.79 32.10 2.72
CA ASN A 41 28.15 31.85 3.23
C ASN A 41 28.73 30.53 2.71
N SER A 42 28.21 30.03 1.59
CA SER A 42 28.65 28.78 1.00
C SER A 42 29.57 29.03 -0.19
N ASN A 43 30.53 28.13 -0.41
CA ASN A 43 31.43 28.21 -1.55
C ASN A 43 30.74 27.87 -2.90
N TYR A 44 29.40 27.72 -2.91
CA TYR A 44 28.63 27.36 -4.09
C TYR A 44 28.59 28.51 -5.13
N GLU A 45 28.76 29.77 -4.72
CA GLU A 45 28.87 30.92 -5.65
C GLU A 45 30.22 30.99 -6.35
N ALA A 46 31.29 30.54 -5.68
CA ALA A 46 32.65 30.54 -6.20
C ALA A 46 32.97 29.30 -7.09
N MET A 47 32.04 28.35 -7.18
CA MET A 47 32.22 27.13 -7.99
C MET A 47 32.21 27.42 -9.49
N SER A 48 33.15 26.79 -10.19
CA SER A 48 33.11 26.73 -11.65
C SER A 48 31.82 26.04 -12.13
N GLU A 49 31.43 26.29 -13.38
CA GLU A 49 30.25 25.64 -13.97
C GLU A 49 30.36 24.12 -13.97
N TYR A 50 31.56 23.59 -14.18
CA TYR A 50 31.86 22.17 -14.14
C TYR A 50 31.65 21.58 -12.74
N GLU A 51 32.23 22.18 -11.70
CA GLU A 51 32.08 21.71 -10.31
C GLU A 51 30.64 21.80 -9.83
N ARG A 52 29.92 22.84 -10.26
CA ARG A 52 28.50 23.02 -9.94
C ARG A 52 27.67 21.89 -10.54
N LYS A 53 27.89 21.56 -11.82
CA LYS A 53 27.19 20.48 -12.51
C LYS A 53 27.43 19.13 -11.82
N GLN A 54 28.68 18.81 -11.48
CA GLN A 54 29.01 17.59 -10.74
C GLN A 54 28.33 17.54 -9.37
N ASN A 55 28.30 18.64 -8.63
CA ASN A 55 27.65 18.68 -7.32
C ASN A 55 26.14 18.52 -7.43
N VAL A 56 25.49 19.17 -8.40
CA VAL A 56 24.07 18.99 -8.67
C VAL A 56 23.77 17.53 -8.99
N GLU A 57 24.52 16.88 -9.87
CA GLU A 57 24.34 15.46 -10.19
C GLU A 57 24.51 14.57 -8.95
N ARG A 58 25.54 14.83 -8.14
CA ARG A 58 25.79 14.10 -6.88
C ARG A 58 24.66 14.26 -5.88
N LEU A 59 24.15 15.48 -5.70
CA LEU A 59 23.07 15.79 -4.77
C LEU A 59 21.74 15.22 -5.25
N CYS A 60 21.45 15.30 -6.56
CA CYS A 60 20.31 14.62 -7.18
C CYS A 60 20.36 13.11 -6.92
N LYS A 61 21.50 12.44 -7.15
CA LYS A 61 21.66 11.00 -6.86
C LYS A 61 21.40 10.68 -5.39
N LYS A 62 21.91 11.50 -4.46
CA LYS A 62 21.64 11.33 -3.01
C LYS A 62 20.16 11.50 -2.67
N LEU A 63 19.50 12.51 -3.23
CA LEU A 63 18.08 12.77 -3.01
C LEU A 63 17.22 11.63 -3.56
N SER A 64 17.49 11.18 -4.79
CA SER A 64 16.83 10.03 -5.40
C SER A 64 17.06 8.75 -4.59
N GLY A 65 18.28 8.52 -4.09
CA GLY A 65 18.58 7.37 -3.21
C GLY A 65 17.73 7.37 -1.94
N ARG A 66 17.59 8.53 -1.27
CA ARG A 66 16.71 8.68 -0.10
C ARG A 66 15.24 8.43 -0.45
N GLN A 67 14.73 9.02 -1.53
CA GLN A 67 13.35 8.83 -1.96
C GLN A 67 13.04 7.38 -2.34
N ASN A 68 13.98 6.70 -3.00
CA ASN A 68 13.84 5.30 -3.38
C ASN A 68 13.82 4.37 -2.16
N PHE A 69 14.54 4.71 -1.09
CA PHE A 69 14.45 3.97 0.17
C PHE A 69 13.02 4.02 0.75
N PHE A 70 12.42 5.22 0.85
CA PHE A 70 11.04 5.36 1.33
C PHE A 70 10.01 4.67 0.43
N LYS A 71 10.15 4.79 -0.90
CA LYS A 71 9.30 4.07 -1.84
C LYS A 71 9.39 2.56 -1.64
N LYS A 72 10.61 2.02 -1.49
CA LYS A 72 10.85 0.60 -1.27
C LYS A 72 10.24 0.11 0.05
N VAL A 73 10.28 0.90 1.11
CA VAL A 73 9.64 0.55 2.38
C VAL A 73 8.11 0.50 2.22
N ASN A 74 7.51 1.47 1.52
CA ASN A 74 6.08 1.47 1.26
C ASN A 74 5.63 0.25 0.44
N THR A 75 6.36 -0.12 -0.61
CA THR A 75 6.00 -1.29 -1.43
C THR A 75 6.09 -2.60 -0.63
N ILE A 76 7.06 -2.73 0.28
CA ILE A 76 7.15 -3.89 1.18
C ILE A 76 5.95 -3.94 2.13
N GLN A 77 5.52 -2.78 2.66
CA GLN A 77 4.38 -2.72 3.57
C GLN A 77 3.04 -3.02 2.87
N GLU A 78 2.87 -2.54 1.64
CA GLU A 78 1.71 -2.87 0.79
C GLU A 78 1.67 -4.37 0.50
N ALA A 79 2.79 -4.96 0.07
CA ALA A 79 2.90 -6.39 -0.16
C ALA A 79 2.61 -7.21 1.12
N ALA A 80 3.16 -6.81 2.27
CA ALA A 80 2.90 -7.47 3.55
C ALA A 80 1.42 -7.40 3.94
N THR A 81 0.76 -6.27 3.65
CA THR A 81 -0.69 -6.10 3.87
C THR A 81 -1.48 -7.03 2.97
N HIS A 82 -1.15 -7.11 1.68
CA HIS A 82 -1.78 -8.02 0.73
C HIS A 82 -1.63 -9.49 1.15
N VAL A 83 -0.43 -9.90 1.58
CA VAL A 83 -0.20 -11.25 2.13
C VAL A 83 -1.06 -11.51 3.35
N SER A 84 -1.27 -10.53 4.23
CA SER A 84 -2.16 -10.69 5.40
C SER A 84 -3.61 -11.00 5.01
N TYR A 85 -4.11 -10.39 3.92
CA TYR A 85 -5.43 -10.70 3.36
C TYR A 85 -5.48 -12.12 2.79
N ILE A 86 -4.47 -12.54 2.02
CA ILE A 86 -4.39 -13.91 1.47
C ILE A 86 -4.47 -14.95 2.59
N VAL A 87 -3.67 -14.79 3.64
CA VAL A 87 -3.64 -15.74 4.76
C VAL A 87 -4.97 -15.72 5.51
N ALA A 88 -5.53 -14.54 5.79
CA ALA A 88 -6.81 -14.42 6.48
C ALA A 88 -7.97 -15.06 5.68
N TYR A 89 -8.01 -14.85 4.36
CA TYR A 89 -8.95 -15.51 3.46
C TYR A 89 -8.82 -17.04 3.53
N ASN A 90 -7.59 -17.56 3.46
CA ASN A 90 -7.36 -19.01 3.53
C ASN A 90 -7.75 -19.60 4.90
N ILE A 91 -7.53 -18.88 5.99
CA ILE A 91 -7.98 -19.29 7.34
C ILE A 91 -9.51 -19.41 7.34
N ALA A 92 -10.23 -18.37 6.90
CA ALA A 92 -11.69 -18.37 6.85
C ALA A 92 -12.24 -19.47 5.93
N LYS A 93 -11.73 -19.55 4.69
CA LYS A 93 -12.18 -20.51 3.67
C LYS A 93 -12.04 -21.97 4.12
N ASN A 94 -11.03 -22.29 4.91
CA ASN A 94 -10.77 -23.64 5.39
C ASN A 94 -11.32 -23.90 6.80
N ASN A 95 -12.21 -23.02 7.30
CA ASN A 95 -12.81 -23.11 8.63
C ASN A 95 -11.78 -23.30 9.75
N LYS A 96 -10.64 -22.61 9.65
CA LYS A 96 -9.55 -22.63 10.63
C LYS A 96 -9.76 -21.57 11.70
N THR A 97 -9.09 -21.73 12.84
CA THR A 97 -9.27 -20.77 13.93
C THR A 97 -8.60 -19.45 13.60
N LEU A 98 -9.18 -18.32 14.00
CA LEU A 98 -8.58 -17.00 13.76
C LEU A 98 -7.22 -16.83 14.44
N SER A 99 -6.94 -17.65 15.46
CA SER A 99 -5.67 -17.69 16.17
C SER A 99 -4.57 -18.41 15.38
N ASP A 100 -4.93 -19.23 14.37
CA ASP A 100 -3.99 -20.01 13.56
C ASP A 100 -3.06 -19.11 12.73
N GLY A 101 -3.42 -17.83 12.52
CA GLY A 101 -2.55 -16.86 11.88
C GLY A 101 -1.17 -16.73 12.55
N LYS A 102 -1.10 -16.89 13.87
CA LYS A 102 0.19 -16.86 14.60
C LYS A 102 1.04 -18.09 14.26
N PHE A 103 0.42 -19.26 14.18
CA PHE A 103 1.10 -20.50 13.80
C PHE A 103 1.60 -20.44 12.36
N VAL A 104 0.75 -19.99 11.42
CA VAL A 104 1.14 -19.78 10.01
C VAL A 104 2.34 -18.84 9.92
N LYS A 105 2.35 -17.73 10.66
CA LYS A 105 3.50 -16.81 10.70
C LYS A 105 4.78 -17.48 11.18
N GLN A 106 4.69 -18.32 12.22
CA GLN A 106 5.84 -19.07 12.73
C GLN A 106 6.40 -20.02 11.68
N CYS A 107 5.54 -20.80 11.00
CA CYS A 107 5.95 -21.68 9.92
C CYS A 107 6.65 -20.91 8.78
N MET A 108 6.07 -19.78 8.35
CA MET A 108 6.66 -18.94 7.31
C MET A 108 8.06 -18.44 7.68
N LEU A 109 8.26 -18.02 8.93
CA LEU A 109 9.56 -17.55 9.42
C LEU A 109 10.60 -18.68 9.48
N GLN A 110 10.22 -19.87 9.95
CA GLN A 110 11.12 -21.03 10.00
C GLN A 110 11.56 -21.49 8.61
N VAL A 111 10.62 -21.53 7.65
CA VAL A 111 10.94 -21.85 6.25
C VAL A 111 11.87 -20.78 5.65
N CYS A 112 11.59 -19.51 5.91
CA CYS A 112 12.43 -18.39 5.44
C CYS A 112 13.84 -18.44 6.01
N ASP A 113 14.00 -18.85 7.28
CA ASP A 113 15.30 -18.96 7.93
C ASP A 113 16.23 -19.97 7.25
N VAL A 114 15.68 -21.02 6.65
CA VAL A 114 16.44 -22.05 5.95
C VAL A 114 16.66 -21.70 4.47
N LEU A 115 15.61 -21.27 3.77
CA LEU A 115 15.66 -21.11 2.31
C LEU A 115 16.13 -19.73 1.85
N CYS A 116 15.84 -18.68 2.61
CA CYS A 116 16.10 -17.29 2.21
C CYS A 116 16.26 -16.35 3.40
N PRO A 117 17.28 -16.55 4.27
CA PRO A 117 17.46 -15.78 5.50
C PRO A 117 17.57 -14.26 5.25
N ASP A 118 18.16 -13.86 4.11
CA ASP A 118 18.28 -12.45 3.70
C ASP A 118 16.93 -11.73 3.53
N LYS A 119 15.83 -12.48 3.40
CA LYS A 119 14.47 -11.95 3.21
C LYS A 119 13.63 -12.00 4.48
N LYS A 120 14.15 -12.49 5.61
CA LYS A 120 13.41 -12.69 6.86
C LYS A 120 12.61 -11.46 7.31
N ASN A 121 13.20 -10.27 7.19
CA ASN A 121 12.53 -9.01 7.56
C ASN A 121 11.22 -8.79 6.80
N ASN A 122 11.12 -9.23 5.53
CA ASN A 122 9.89 -9.10 4.74
C ASN A 122 8.75 -10.00 5.27
N PHE A 123 9.07 -11.13 5.87
CA PHE A 123 8.08 -12.03 6.47
C PHE A 123 7.68 -11.56 7.87
N GLN A 124 8.61 -10.94 8.60
CA GLN A 124 8.34 -10.38 9.93
C GLN A 124 7.33 -9.23 9.90
N THR A 125 7.34 -8.41 8.86
CA THR A 125 6.40 -7.28 8.68
C THR A 125 4.94 -7.74 8.46
N VAL A 126 4.73 -8.97 7.99
CA VAL A 126 3.38 -9.53 7.80
C VAL A 126 2.68 -9.69 9.15
N SER A 127 1.59 -8.96 9.36
CA SER A 127 0.83 -9.01 10.61
C SER A 127 -0.26 -10.09 10.54
N LEU A 128 -0.16 -11.10 11.39
CA LEU A 128 -1.09 -12.25 11.46
C LEU A 128 -1.55 -12.53 12.90
N SER A 129 -1.69 -11.48 13.71
CA SER A 129 -2.33 -11.61 15.03
C SER A 129 -3.81 -11.98 14.86
N ARG A 130 -4.43 -12.61 15.88
CA ARG A 130 -5.87 -12.91 15.87
C ARG A 130 -6.69 -11.66 15.50
N LYS A 131 -6.39 -10.51 16.10
CA LYS A 131 -7.04 -9.22 15.81
C LYS A 131 -6.89 -8.81 14.34
N THR A 132 -5.69 -8.97 13.79
CA THR A 132 -5.43 -8.66 12.37
C THR A 132 -6.24 -9.58 11.47
N VAL A 133 -6.18 -10.89 11.71
CA VAL A 133 -6.92 -11.88 10.91
C VAL A 133 -8.42 -11.60 10.94
N THR A 134 -9.00 -11.34 12.13
CA THR A 134 -10.40 -10.93 12.28
C THR A 134 -10.72 -9.69 11.44
N SER A 135 -9.96 -8.61 11.60
CA SER A 135 -10.20 -7.36 10.86
C SER A 135 -10.07 -7.54 9.34
N ARG A 136 -9.16 -8.41 8.88
CA ARG A 136 -9.03 -8.72 7.44
C ARG A 136 -10.22 -9.51 6.92
N ILE A 137 -10.73 -10.46 7.69
CA ILE A 137 -11.94 -11.22 7.34
C ILE A 137 -13.15 -10.29 7.29
N GLU A 138 -13.34 -9.43 8.30
CA GLU A 138 -14.43 -8.43 8.31
C GLU A 138 -14.37 -7.49 7.10
N ALA A 139 -13.16 -7.06 6.70
CA ALA A 139 -12.99 -6.23 5.51
C ALA A 139 -13.30 -7.00 4.21
N ILE A 140 -12.94 -8.29 4.13
CA ILE A 140 -13.30 -9.15 3.00
C ILE A 140 -14.82 -9.32 2.95
N ASP A 141 -15.44 -9.67 4.08
CA ASP A 141 -16.88 -9.86 4.23
C ASP A 141 -17.65 -8.61 3.79
N LYS A 142 -17.31 -7.44 4.34
CA LYS A 142 -17.90 -6.17 3.93
C LYS A 142 -17.78 -5.92 2.42
N ASN A 143 -16.62 -6.21 1.84
CA ASN A 143 -16.40 -6.01 0.41
C ASN A 143 -17.20 -6.99 -0.45
N LEU A 144 -17.37 -8.24 -0.01
CA LEU A 144 -18.22 -9.22 -0.69
C LEU A 144 -19.70 -8.84 -0.58
N THR A 145 -20.14 -8.42 0.61
CA THR A 145 -21.51 -7.95 0.85
C THR A 145 -21.84 -6.75 -0.01
N SER A 146 -20.98 -5.73 -0.09
CA SER A 146 -21.22 -4.57 -0.96
C SER A 146 -21.27 -4.93 -2.44
N GLN A 147 -20.44 -5.88 -2.91
CA GLN A 147 -20.53 -6.38 -4.28
C GLN A 147 -21.84 -7.12 -4.54
N LEU A 148 -22.29 -7.94 -3.58
CA LEU A 148 -23.54 -8.66 -3.68
C LEU A 148 -24.73 -7.70 -3.71
N GLU A 149 -24.79 -6.71 -2.81
CA GLU A 149 -25.80 -5.66 -2.78
C GLU A 149 -25.85 -4.89 -4.10
N SER A 150 -24.70 -4.48 -4.62
CA SER A 150 -24.60 -3.80 -5.91
C SER A 150 -25.13 -4.66 -7.05
N LYS A 151 -24.89 -5.97 -7.00
CA LYS A 151 -25.36 -6.91 -8.04
C LYS A 151 -26.86 -7.16 -7.95
N ILE A 152 -27.38 -7.36 -6.74
CA ILE A 152 -28.82 -7.52 -6.49
C ILE A 152 -29.59 -6.27 -6.96
N GLY A 153 -29.04 -5.07 -6.73
CA GLY A 153 -29.64 -3.82 -7.20
C GLY A 153 -29.74 -3.69 -8.73
N GLN A 154 -29.04 -4.53 -9.49
CA GLN A 154 -29.09 -4.56 -10.96
C GLN A 154 -30.10 -5.57 -11.52
N PHE A 155 -30.68 -6.44 -10.67
CA PHE A 155 -31.64 -7.43 -11.14
C PHE A 155 -32.94 -6.78 -11.61
N LYS A 156 -33.41 -7.18 -12.79
CA LYS A 156 -34.76 -6.85 -13.29
C LYS A 156 -35.81 -7.80 -12.77
N PHE A 157 -35.43 -9.07 -12.64
CA PHE A 157 -36.27 -10.12 -12.08
C PHE A 157 -35.44 -10.92 -11.10
N CYS A 158 -36.05 -11.33 -9.99
CA CYS A 158 -35.43 -12.25 -9.05
C CYS A 158 -36.43 -13.30 -8.57
N SER A 159 -35.92 -14.47 -8.22
CA SER A 159 -36.63 -15.46 -7.43
C SER A 159 -35.85 -15.73 -6.15
N ILE A 160 -36.59 -16.01 -5.08
CA ILE A 160 -36.03 -16.35 -3.77
C ILE A 160 -36.56 -17.74 -3.42
N ALA A 161 -35.66 -18.67 -3.15
CA ALA A 161 -36.00 -19.95 -2.55
C ALA A 161 -35.54 -19.95 -1.09
N MET A 162 -36.40 -20.47 -0.21
CA MET A 162 -36.17 -20.54 1.22
C MET A 162 -36.21 -22.00 1.63
N ASP A 163 -35.18 -22.46 2.34
CA ASP A 163 -35.10 -23.83 2.86
C ASP A 163 -34.81 -23.78 4.36
N GLU A 164 -35.70 -24.37 5.14
CA GLU A 164 -35.58 -24.46 6.60
C GLU A 164 -35.20 -25.88 6.98
N SER A 165 -34.13 -26.02 7.75
CA SER A 165 -33.67 -27.30 8.29
C SER A 165 -33.38 -27.17 9.78
N THR A 166 -33.27 -28.30 10.48
CA THR A 166 -32.91 -28.33 11.89
C THR A 166 -31.59 -29.08 12.04
N ASP A 167 -30.64 -28.52 12.80
CA ASP A 167 -29.37 -29.18 13.05
C ASP A 167 -29.45 -30.25 14.15
N ILE A 168 -28.32 -30.92 14.39
CA ILE A 168 -28.23 -31.99 15.39
C ILE A 168 -28.49 -31.55 16.85
N ASN A 169 -28.57 -30.24 17.10
CA ASN A 169 -28.85 -29.65 18.41
C ASN A 169 -30.24 -28.98 18.43
N ASP A 170 -31.15 -29.38 17.55
CA ASP A 170 -32.50 -28.82 17.41
C ASP A 170 -32.52 -27.30 17.11
N THR A 171 -31.44 -26.76 16.53
CA THR A 171 -31.40 -25.35 16.11
C THR A 171 -31.92 -25.23 14.68
N VAL A 172 -32.96 -24.41 14.49
CA VAL A 172 -33.52 -24.07 13.18
C VAL A 172 -32.53 -23.22 12.39
N GLN A 173 -32.21 -23.65 11.17
CA GLN A 173 -31.37 -22.95 10.21
C GLN A 173 -32.19 -22.63 8.95
N LEU A 174 -32.21 -21.36 8.55
CA LEU A 174 -32.88 -20.89 7.35
C LEU A 174 -31.84 -20.49 6.29
N VAL A 175 -31.90 -21.12 5.11
CA VAL A 175 -31.07 -20.80 3.96
C VAL A 175 -31.91 -20.05 2.92
N LEU A 176 -31.35 -18.95 2.40
CA LEU A 176 -31.96 -18.13 1.36
C LEU A 176 -31.12 -18.25 0.08
N PHE A 177 -31.73 -18.73 -1.00
CA PHE A 177 -31.14 -18.73 -2.33
C PHE A 177 -31.79 -17.64 -3.17
N ILE A 178 -30.99 -16.69 -3.64
CA ILE A 178 -31.44 -15.61 -4.53
C ILE A 178 -30.94 -15.94 -5.93
N ARG A 179 -31.85 -16.02 -6.90
CA ARG A 179 -31.52 -16.14 -8.32
C ARG A 179 -32.00 -14.88 -9.05
N GLY A 180 -31.10 -14.22 -9.77
CA GLY A 180 -31.38 -12.94 -10.43
C GLY A 180 -31.15 -12.98 -11.94
N VAL A 181 -31.88 -12.12 -12.66
CA VAL A 181 -31.65 -11.82 -14.07
C VAL A 181 -31.44 -10.32 -14.21
N ASP A 182 -30.30 -9.91 -14.79
CA ASP A 182 -29.99 -8.50 -15.03
C ASP A 182 -30.56 -7.99 -16.37
N GLU A 183 -30.24 -6.74 -16.74
CA GLU A 183 -30.69 -6.14 -17.99
C GLU A 183 -30.13 -6.83 -19.25
N ASN A 184 -28.99 -7.52 -19.12
CA ASN A 184 -28.31 -8.23 -20.19
C ASN A 184 -28.74 -9.69 -20.28
N PHE A 185 -29.76 -10.11 -19.51
CA PHE A 185 -30.21 -11.49 -19.37
C PHE A 185 -29.12 -12.43 -18.79
N GLU A 186 -28.14 -11.90 -18.06
CA GLU A 186 -27.19 -12.72 -17.30
C GLU A 186 -27.87 -13.26 -16.03
N ILE A 187 -27.70 -14.56 -15.80
CA ILE A 187 -28.28 -15.27 -14.65
C ILE A 187 -27.22 -15.43 -13.58
N THR A 188 -27.54 -15.05 -12.35
CA THR A 188 -26.71 -15.30 -11.15
C THR A 188 -27.48 -16.10 -10.12
#